data_AF-A0A8T0ELD0-F1
#
_entry.id   AF-A0A8T0ELD0-F1
#
_cell.length_a   1.000
_cell.length_b   1.000
_cell.length_c   1.000
_cell.angle_alpha   90.00
_cell.angle_beta   90.00
_cell.angle_gamma   90.00
#
_symmetry.space_group_name_H-M   'P 1'
#
loop_
_entity.id
_entity.type
_entity.pdbx_description
1 polymer ?
#
loop_
_entity_poly.entity_id
_entity_poly.type
_entity_poly.pdbx_seq_one_letter_code
_entity_poly.pdbx_strand_id
1 'polypeptide(L)'
;MEVQVLQETSGSENICTSRVFFGKDTPEIQAVACALAETCKFPKPVVFGLSLKNFSASSVKDLKTLLSVVFEKSSGETEQPCR
;
A
#
# COMPACT_ATOMS: atom_id res chain seq x y z
N MET A 1 -3.38 14.41 -1.29
CA MET A 1 -2.11 14.04 -0.62
C MET A 1 -1.54 12.90 -1.44
N GLU A 2 -0.30 12.97 -1.92
CA GLU A 2 0.36 11.84 -2.60
C GLU A 2 1.69 11.50 -1.91
N VAL A 3 1.94 10.20 -1.74
CA VAL A 3 3.04 9.61 -0.96
C VAL A 3 3.69 8.52 -1.81
N GLN A 4 5.03 8.48 -1.99
CA GLN A 4 5.72 7.29 -2.54
C GLN A 4 6.30 6.44 -1.43
N VAL A 5 6.28 5.14 -1.66
CA VAL A 5 6.96 4.12 -0.85
C VAL A 5 7.93 3.37 -1.76
N LEU A 6 9.20 3.32 -1.35
CA LEU A 6 10.25 2.53 -1.96
C LEU A 6 10.54 1.33 -1.03
N GLN A 7 10.37 0.11 -1.55
CA GLN A 7 10.58 -1.12 -0.80
C GLN A 7 11.83 -1.82 -1.34
N GLU A 8 12.92 -1.86 -0.56
CA GLU A 8 14.13 -2.61 -0.88
C GLU A 8 14.12 -3.94 -0.13
N THR A 9 14.23 -5.05 -0.86
CA THR A 9 14.28 -6.42 -0.33
C THR A 9 15.72 -6.90 -0.25
N SER A 10 16.46 -6.40 0.74
CA SER A 10 17.74 -6.96 1.16
C SER A 10 17.49 -8.02 2.25
N GLY A 11 17.96 -9.25 2.01
CA GLY A 11 17.63 -10.44 2.79
C GLY A 11 17.98 -10.38 4.28
N SER A 12 17.06 -9.87 5.09
CA SER A 12 16.71 -10.30 6.46
C SER A 12 15.76 -9.31 7.15
N GLU A 13 15.61 -8.09 6.62
CA GLU A 13 14.70 -7.07 7.16
C GLU A 13 14.02 -6.35 5.98
N ASN A 14 12.69 -6.40 5.88
CA ASN A 14 11.97 -5.59 4.88
C ASN A 14 12.03 -4.13 5.32
N ILE A 15 13.02 -3.39 4.83
CA ILE A 15 13.15 -1.96 5.11
C ILE A 15 12.13 -1.22 4.25
N CYS A 16 11.02 -0.81 4.87
CA CYS A 16 10.07 0.09 4.22
C CYS A 16 10.59 1.53 4.31
N THR A 17 10.83 2.17 3.16
CA THR A 17 11.13 3.60 3.09
C THR A 17 9.96 4.33 2.47
N SER A 18 9.53 5.44 3.09
CA SER A 18 8.41 6.24 2.59
C SER A 18 8.78 7.72 2.51
N ARG A 19 8.15 8.43 1.58
CA ARG A 19 8.32 9.88 1.37
C ARG A 19 6.97 10.50 1.04
N VAL A 20 6.65 11.60 1.70
CA VAL A 20 5.47 12.43 1.40
C VAL A 20 5.84 13.49 0.37
N PHE A 21 5.13 13.57 -0.76
CA PHE A 21 5.34 14.63 -1.75
C PHE A 21 4.41 15.82 -1.55
N PHE A 22 3.16 15.54 -1.19
CA PHE A 22 2.15 16.58 -1.02
C PHE A 22 1.45 16.43 0.31
N GLY A 23 1.35 17.53 1.06
CA GLY A 23 0.72 17.58 2.37
C GLY A 23 1.74 17.64 3.51
N LYS A 24 1.25 17.44 4.73
CA LYS A 24 2.10 17.46 5.92
C LYS A 24 2.79 16.11 6.06
N ASP A 25 4.12 16.13 6.15
CA ASP A 25 4.90 14.94 6.46
C ASP A 25 4.84 14.66 7.96
N THR A 26 4.20 13.56 8.35
CA THR A 26 4.06 13.15 9.74
C THR A 26 4.39 11.68 9.90
N PRO A 27 4.86 11.25 11.09
CA PRO A 27 5.17 9.83 11.34
C PRO A 27 3.97 8.92 11.09
N GLU A 28 2.76 9.39 11.36
CA GLU A 28 1.53 8.62 11.18
C GLU A 28 1.26 8.32 9.71
N ILE A 29 1.38 9.30 8.80
CA ILE A 29 1.12 9.05 7.37
C ILE A 29 2.19 8.13 6.77
N GLN A 30 3.45 8.27 7.18
CA GLN A 30 4.53 7.38 6.77
C GLN A 30 4.29 5.95 7.26
N ALA A 31 3.91 5.77 8.53
CA ALA A 31 3.59 4.48 9.10
C ALA A 31 2.40 3.81 8.39
N VAL A 32 1.36 4.58 8.06
CA VAL A 32 0.21 4.06 7.29
C VAL A 32 0.65 3.64 5.89
N ALA A 33 1.43 4.45 5.18
CA ALA A 33 1.91 4.11 3.83
C ALA A 33 2.73 2.81 3.83
N CYS A 34 3.64 2.64 4.81
CA CYS A 34 4.40 1.41 4.97
C CYS A 34 3.52 0.20 5.29
N ALA A 35 2.60 0.36 6.24
CA ALA A 35 1.69 -0.70 6.64
C ALA A 35 0.81 -1.18 5.46
N LEU A 36 0.40 -0.27 4.57
CA LEU A 36 -0.35 -0.62 3.36
C LEU A 36 0.54 -1.31 2.32
N ALA A 37 1.77 -0.82 2.11
CA ALA A 37 2.73 -1.44 1.19
C ALA A 37 3.08 -2.89 1.57
N GLU A 38 3.27 -3.15 2.87
CA GLU A 38 3.53 -4.51 3.40
C GLU A 38 2.41 -5.49 3.11
N THR A 39 1.16 -5.02 3.07
CA THR A 39 -0.02 -5.87 2.89
C THR A 39 -0.06 -6.49 1.50
N CYS A 40 0.35 -5.75 0.47
CA CYS A 40 0.25 -6.19 -0.93
C CYS A 40 1.59 -6.69 -1.51
N LYS A 41 2.71 -6.58 -0.78
CA LYS A 41 4.07 -6.99 -1.22
C LYS A 41 4.37 -6.59 -2.66
N PHE A 42 4.28 -5.29 -2.92
CA PHE A 42 4.44 -4.77 -4.28
C PHE A 42 5.86 -5.06 -4.81
N PRO A 43 6.01 -5.60 -6.02
CA PRO A 43 7.33 -5.89 -6.61
C PRO A 43 8.06 -4.63 -7.10
N LYS A 44 7.40 -3.47 -7.05
CA LYS A 44 7.89 -2.18 -7.51
C LYS A 44 7.52 -1.08 -6.51
N PRO A 45 8.21 0.06 -6.52
CA PRO A 45 7.83 1.22 -5.72
C PRO A 45 6.40 1.67 -6.03
N VAL A 46 5.69 2.13 -5.01
CA VAL A 46 4.25 2.42 -5.09
C VAL A 46 4.00 3.86 -4.69
N VAL A 47 3.04 4.51 -5.36
CA VAL A 47 2.52 5.81 -4.95
C VAL A 47 1.12 5.62 -4.38
N PHE A 48 0.89 6.08 -3.15
CA PHE A 48 -0.43 6.14 -2.54
C PHE A 48 -0.97 7.56 -2.56
N GLY A 49 -2.13 7.73 -3.18
CA GLY A 49 -2.96 8.93 -3.04
C GLY A 49 -3.93 8.76 -1.87
N LEU A 50 -3.59 9.32 -0.70
CA LEU A 50 -4.40 9.18 0.52
C LEU A 50 -5.13 10.49 0.84
N SER A 51 -6.42 10.40 1.13
CA SER A 51 -7.22 11.52 1.61
C SER A 51 -8.13 11.03 2.73
N LEU A 52 -7.57 10.96 3.93
CA LEU A 52 -8.26 10.47 5.12
C LEU A 52 -8.50 11.63 6.09
N LYS A 53 -9.71 11.70 6.64
CA LYS A 53 -10.05 12.72 7.64
C LYS A 53 -9.35 12.47 8.98
N ASN A 54 -9.15 11.19 9.34
CA ASN A 54 -8.49 10.74 10.56
C ASN A 54 -7.73 9.43 10.28
N PHE A 55 -6.59 9.22 10.95
CA PHE A 55 -5.77 8.01 10.87
C PHE A 55 -5.86 7.22 12.19
N SER A 56 -7.00 6.57 12.45
CA SER A 56 -7.13 5.65 13.59
C SER A 56 -6.64 4.25 13.22
N ALA A 57 -6.26 3.45 14.23
CA ALA A 57 -5.89 2.05 14.03
C ALA A 57 -7.00 1.23 13.33
N SER A 58 -8.27 1.56 13.59
CA SER A 58 -9.42 0.94 12.90
C SER A 58 -9.42 1.26 11.40
N SER A 59 -9.27 2.53 11.01
CA SER A 59 -9.25 2.93 9.59
C SER A 59 -8.10 2.29 8.82
N VAL A 60 -6.93 2.13 9.46
CA VAL A 60 -5.79 1.44 8.85
C VAL A 60 -6.08 -0.04 8.64
N LYS A 61 -6.72 -0.71 9.62
CA LYS A 61 -7.14 -2.11 9.50
C LYS A 61 -8.16 -2.30 8.37
N ASP A 62 -9.12 -1.39 8.25
CA ASP A 62 -10.13 -1.43 7.19
C ASP A 62 -9.49 -1.26 5.81
N LEU A 63 -8.55 -0.31 5.67
CA LEU A 63 -7.78 -0.12 4.43
C LEU A 63 -6.95 -1.34 4.05
N LYS A 64 -6.26 -1.97 5.01
CA LYS A 64 -5.53 -3.23 4.77
C LYS A 64 -6.47 -4.32 4.26
N THR A 65 -7.63 -4.47 4.89
CA THR A 65 -8.62 -5.47 4.50
C THR A 65 -9.15 -5.23 3.09
N LEU A 66 -9.47 -3.97 2.76
CA LEU A 66 -9.89 -3.57 1.40
C LEU A 66 -8.82 -3.90 0.36
N LEU A 67 -7.55 -3.58 0.65
CA LEU A 67 -6.45 -3.90 -0.25
C LEU A 67 -6.30 -5.41 -0.45
N SER A 68 -6.36 -6.22 0.61
CA SER A 68 -6.28 -7.69 0.47
C SER A 68 -7.35 -8.25 -0.46
N VAL A 69 -8.60 -7.78 -0.36
CA VAL A 69 -9.71 -8.24 -1.21
C VAL A 69 -9.50 -7.85 -2.68
N VAL A 70 -8.98 -6.65 -2.95
CA VAL A 70 -8.70 -6.19 -4.33
C VAL A 70 -7.56 -6.99 -4.96
N PHE A 71 -6.54 -7.34 -4.18
CA PHE A 71 -5.40 -8.12 -4.66
C PHE A 71 -5.73 -9.60 -4.87
N GLU A 72 -6.60 -10.21 -4.05
CA GLU A 72 -7.07 -11.59 -4.27
C GLU A 72 -7.97 -11.73 -5.52
N LYS A 73 -8.72 -10.68 -5.87
CA LYS A 73 -9.61 -10.73 -7.04
C LYS A 73 -8.88 -10.63 -8.39
N SER A 74 -7.60 -10.27 -8.38
CA SER A 74 -6.80 -10.10 -9.61
C SER A 74 -6.10 -11.39 -10.05
N SER A 75 -6.20 -12.49 -9.28
CA SER A 75 -5.56 -13.78 -9.58
C SER A 75 -6.47 -14.83 -10.21
N GLY A 76 -7.69 -14.49 -10.66
CA GLY A 76 -8.60 -15.43 -11.33
C GLY A 76 -9.53 -14.76 -12.36
N GLU A 77 -9.65 -15.39 -13.53
CA GLU A 77 -10.46 -15.07 -14.73
C GLU A 77 -9.87 -13.97 -15.65
N THR A 78 -9.56 -14.19 -16.93
CA THR A 78 -10.27 -15.01 -17.94
C THR A 78 -9.32 -15.46 -19.06
N GLU A 79 -9.12 -16.77 -19.21
CA GLU A 79 -8.81 -17.36 -20.52
C GLU A 79 -10.15 -17.79 -21.14
N GLN A 80 -10.64 -17.06 -22.13
CA GLN A 80 -11.63 -17.60 -23.07
C GLN A 80 -10.96 -17.68 -24.46
N PRO A 81 -10.71 -18.88 -25.00
CA PRO A 81 -10.35 -19.00 -26.40
C PRO A 81 -11.60 -18.75 -27.25
N CYS A 82 -11.58 -17.70 -28.07
CA CYS A 82 -12.56 -17.50 -29.12
C CYS A 82 -12.52 -18.72 -30.06
N ARG A 83 -13.69 -19.34 -30.27
CA ARG A 83 -13.95 -20.27 -31.36
C ARG A 83 -15.27 -19.90 -32.03
#